data_AF-A0A1G4G7D4-F1
#
_entry.id   AF-A0A1G4G7D4-F1
#
_cell.length_a   1.000
_cell.length_b   1.000
_cell.length_c   1.000
_cell.angle_alpha   90.00
_cell.angle_beta   90.00
_cell.angle_gamma   90.00
#
_symmetry.space_group_name_H-M   'P 1'
#
loop_
_entity.id
_entity.type
_entity.pdbx_description
1 polymer ?
#
loop_
_entity_poly.entity_id
_entity_poly.type
_entity_poly.pdbx_seq_one_letter_code
_entity_poly.pdbx_strand_id
1 'polypeptide(L)'
;MEELKIAYTLPAKVKIMALLAGGFLFALATGVGITEALHNRFGFLFYVGVAGVAVAVLLVSTVTIWQADFNVVINQDEMRIRLPKQHIDGSVLWETVTELGIGLSYLTLTTTGTNYKIDLGNLKYNDLKRIKSKLIEVCEAKSIPFGNI
;
A
#
# COMPACT_ATOMS: atom_id res chain seq x y z
N MET A 1 -21.46 5.81 -13.21
CA MET A 1 -20.50 6.51 -12.33
C MET A 1 -19.12 5.93 -12.58
N GLU A 2 -18.08 6.75 -12.70
CA GLU A 2 -16.70 6.24 -12.85
C GLU A 2 -16.17 5.61 -11.56
N GLU A 3 -15.40 4.52 -11.68
CA GLU A 3 -14.72 3.84 -10.56
C GLU A 3 -13.61 4.74 -9.99
N LEU A 4 -13.60 4.92 -8.67
CA LEU A 4 -12.47 5.58 -7.99
C LEU A 4 -11.53 4.51 -7.44
N LYS A 5 -10.33 4.43 -8.01
CA LYS A 5 -9.25 3.55 -7.54
C LYS A 5 -8.05 4.36 -7.07
N ILE A 6 -7.73 4.25 -5.79
CA ILE A 6 -6.56 4.86 -5.16
C ILE A 6 -5.67 3.73 -4.63
N ALA A 7 -4.56 3.49 -5.33
CA ALA A 7 -3.55 2.52 -4.95
C ALA A 7 -2.22 3.24 -4.71
N TYR A 8 -1.63 3.10 -3.52
CA TYR A 8 -0.26 3.60 -3.24
C TYR A 8 0.78 2.51 -3.49
N THR A 9 0.58 1.72 -4.53
CA THR A 9 1.56 0.72 -4.95
C THR A 9 2.64 1.38 -5.79
N LEU A 10 3.89 0.95 -5.62
CA LEU A 10 4.97 1.42 -6.48
C LEU A 10 4.67 1.00 -7.93
N PRO A 11 4.90 1.88 -8.92
CA PRO A 11 4.67 1.55 -10.31
C PRO A 11 5.44 0.30 -10.71
N ALA A 12 4.84 -0.57 -11.53
CA ALA A 12 5.47 -1.83 -11.97
C ALA A 12 6.87 -1.61 -12.58
N LYS A 13 7.05 -0.53 -13.35
CA LYS A 13 8.34 -0.14 -13.93
C LYS A 13 9.41 0.10 -12.86
N VAL A 14 9.05 0.76 -11.76
CA VAL A 14 9.97 1.03 -10.64
C VAL A 14 10.31 -0.27 -9.91
N LYS A 15 9.33 -1.16 -9.73
CA LYS A 15 9.57 -2.49 -9.13
C LYS A 15 10.57 -3.30 -9.94
N ILE A 16 10.38 -3.36 -11.27
CA ILE A 16 11.25 -4.11 -12.18
C ILE A 16 12.67 -3.51 -12.17
N MET A 17 12.80 -2.20 -12.27
CA MET A 17 14.12 -1.53 -12.22
C MET A 17 14.84 -1.79 -10.90
N ALA A 18 14.14 -1.73 -9.77
CA ALA A 18 14.73 -2.00 -8.46
C ALA A 18 15.16 -3.47 -8.31
N LEU A 19 14.38 -4.42 -8.84
CA LEU A 19 14.75 -5.84 -8.87
C LEU A 19 15.99 -6.10 -9.75
N LEU A 20 16.06 -5.48 -10.92
CA LEU A 20 17.23 -5.58 -11.80
C LEU A 20 18.48 -4.99 -11.14
N ALA A 21 18.37 -3.81 -10.54
CA ALA A 21 19.47 -3.16 -9.83
C ALA A 21 19.92 -3.98 -8.60
N GLY A 22 18.96 -4.48 -7.81
CA GLY A 22 19.24 -5.34 -6.65
C GLY A 22 19.89 -6.67 -7.05
N GLY A 23 19.40 -7.31 -8.11
CA GLY A 23 19.98 -8.54 -8.64
C GLY A 23 21.40 -8.36 -9.18
N PHE A 24 21.65 -7.27 -9.91
CA PHE A 24 22.99 -6.92 -10.38
C PHE A 24 23.96 -6.67 -9.20
N LEU A 25 23.52 -5.91 -8.19
CA LEU A 25 24.32 -5.62 -7.01
C LEU A 25 24.62 -6.91 -6.22
N PHE A 26 23.63 -7.80 -6.09
CA PHE A 26 23.81 -9.11 -5.45
C PHE A 26 24.85 -9.96 -6.17
N ALA A 27 24.78 -10.07 -7.50
CA ALA A 27 25.72 -10.86 -8.29
C ALA A 27 27.15 -10.30 -8.19
N LEU A 28 27.31 -8.98 -8.27
CA LEU A 28 28.61 -8.32 -8.14
C LEU A 28 29.20 -8.51 -6.74
N ALA A 29 28.42 -8.22 -5.70
CA ALA A 29 28.86 -8.31 -4.31
C ALA A 29 29.22 -9.74 -3.91
N THR A 30 28.44 -10.72 -4.37
CA THR A 30 28.72 -12.15 -4.18
C THR A 30 29.99 -12.57 -4.94
N GLY A 31 30.16 -12.12 -6.19
CA GLY A 31 31.35 -12.39 -6.98
C GLY A 31 32.64 -11.87 -6.32
N VAL A 32 32.61 -10.63 -5.81
CA VAL A 32 33.74 -10.05 -5.06
C VAL A 32 34.00 -10.82 -3.77
N GLY A 33 32.95 -11.10 -2.99
CA GLY A 33 33.07 -11.84 -1.73
C GLY A 33 33.66 -13.25 -1.91
N ILE A 34 33.17 -14.00 -2.90
CA ILE A 34 33.68 -15.35 -3.21
C ILE A 34 35.13 -15.28 -3.71
N THR A 35 35.45 -14.33 -4.59
CA THR A 35 36.81 -14.23 -5.15
C THR A 35 37.83 -13.93 -4.06
N GLU A 36 37.53 -13.00 -3.14
CA GLU A 36 38.40 -12.68 -2.01
C GLU A 36 38.52 -13.87 -1.03
N ALA A 37 37.41 -14.59 -0.77
CA ALA A 37 37.41 -15.78 0.06
C ALA A 37 38.26 -16.92 -0.52
N LEU A 38 38.20 -17.16 -1.84
CA LEU A 38 39.01 -18.18 -2.53
C LEU A 38 40.51 -17.88 -2.44
N HIS A 39 40.89 -16.60 -2.44
CA HIS A 39 42.28 -16.18 -2.26
C HIS A 39 42.69 -16.08 -0.78
N ASN A 40 41.81 -16.46 0.16
CA ASN A 40 42.00 -16.37 1.60
C ASN A 40 42.34 -14.93 2.07
N ARG A 41 41.82 -13.92 1.36
CA ARG A 41 42.05 -12.50 1.60
C ARG A 41 40.82 -11.89 2.26
N PHE A 42 40.81 -11.86 3.58
CA PHE A 42 39.74 -11.23 4.37
C PHE A 42 40.01 -9.73 4.58
N GLY A 43 40.32 -9.03 3.49
CA GLY A 43 40.60 -7.60 3.49
C GLY A 43 39.33 -6.76 3.37
N PHE A 44 39.52 -5.45 3.15
CA PHE A 44 38.42 -4.50 2.99
C PHE A 44 37.39 -4.92 1.92
N LEU A 45 37.85 -5.42 0.76
CA LEU A 45 36.97 -5.81 -0.35
C LEU A 45 36.04 -6.97 0.00
N PHE A 46 36.50 -7.92 0.83
CA PHE A 46 35.65 -9.01 1.31
C PHE A 46 34.46 -8.49 2.13
N TYR A 47 34.73 -7.60 3.11
CA TYR A 47 33.68 -7.02 3.94
C TYR A 47 32.73 -6.11 3.15
N VAL A 48 33.23 -5.41 2.13
CA VAL A 48 32.39 -4.65 1.18
C VAL A 48 31.48 -5.59 0.39
N GLY A 49 31.98 -6.76 -0.04
CA GLY A 49 31.16 -7.79 -0.68
C GLY A 49 30.04 -8.29 0.24
N VAL A 50 30.36 -8.61 1.49
CA VAL A 50 29.35 -9.05 2.48
C VAL A 50 28.31 -7.97 2.76
N ALA A 51 28.74 -6.72 2.98
CA ALA A 51 27.84 -5.59 3.17
C ALA A 51 26.98 -5.32 1.93
N GLY A 52 27.56 -5.43 0.74
CA GLY A 52 26.84 -5.29 -0.54
C GLY A 52 25.75 -6.33 -0.71
N VAL A 53 26.01 -7.59 -0.34
CA VAL A 53 24.98 -8.65 -0.34
C VAL A 53 23.82 -8.29 0.60
N ALA A 54 24.12 -7.82 1.82
CA ALA A 54 23.09 -7.39 2.76
C ALA A 54 22.24 -6.24 2.20
N VAL A 55 22.87 -5.24 1.57
CA VAL A 55 22.17 -4.11 0.93
C VAL A 55 21.30 -4.58 -0.24
N ALA A 56 21.79 -5.50 -1.08
CA ALA A 56 21.00 -6.05 -2.19
C ALA A 56 19.74 -6.76 -1.68
N VAL A 57 19.87 -7.59 -0.65
CA VAL A 57 18.75 -8.31 -0.04
C VAL A 57 17.73 -7.33 0.55
N LEU A 58 18.18 -6.30 1.25
CA LEU A 58 17.31 -5.25 1.77
C LEU A 58 16.56 -4.54 0.65
N LEU A 59 17.25 -4.16 -0.43
CA LEU A 59 16.65 -3.48 -1.57
C LEU A 59 15.56 -4.33 -2.23
N VAL A 60 15.84 -5.60 -2.51
CA VAL A 60 14.83 -6.53 -3.04
C VAL A 60 13.66 -6.66 -2.08
N SER A 61 13.92 -6.85 -0.78
CA SER A 61 12.88 -7.02 0.25
C SER A 61 11.96 -5.80 0.40
N THR A 62 12.50 -4.59 0.24
CA THR A 62 11.67 -3.35 0.31
C THR A 62 10.64 -3.27 -0.81
N VAL A 63 10.94 -3.85 -1.97
CA VAL A 63 10.12 -3.77 -3.16
C VAL A 63 9.16 -4.96 -3.28
N THR A 64 9.52 -6.10 -2.71
CA THR A 64 8.72 -7.33 -2.77
C THR A 64 7.89 -7.58 -1.51
N ILE A 65 8.49 -7.49 -0.32
CA ILE A 65 7.88 -7.94 0.95
C ILE A 65 7.32 -6.75 1.74
N TRP A 66 8.05 -5.64 1.83
CA TRP A 66 7.67 -4.51 2.69
C TRP A 66 6.80 -3.45 2.02
N GLN A 67 6.24 -3.75 0.85
CA GLN A 67 5.24 -2.85 0.27
C GLN A 67 3.90 -3.04 0.98
N ALA A 68 3.51 -2.01 1.71
CA ALA A 68 2.15 -1.84 2.17
C ALA A 68 1.23 -1.58 0.96
N ASP A 69 0.51 -2.62 0.51
CA ASP A 69 -0.53 -2.50 -0.52
C ASP A 69 -1.75 -1.74 0.05
N PHE A 70 -1.66 -0.42 0.14
CA PHE A 70 -2.84 0.41 0.31
C PHE A 70 -3.63 0.38 -1.00
N ASN A 71 -4.90 -0.03 -0.92
CA ASN A 71 -5.81 -0.01 -2.06
C ASN A 71 -7.22 0.35 -1.58
N VAL A 72 -7.73 1.49 -2.04
CA VAL A 72 -9.12 1.90 -1.87
C VAL A 72 -9.78 1.89 -3.23
N VAL A 73 -10.82 1.07 -3.38
CA VAL A 73 -11.64 0.96 -4.58
C VAL A 73 -13.08 1.26 -4.19
N ILE A 74 -13.67 2.28 -4.82
CA ILE A 74 -15.06 2.66 -4.63
C ILE A 74 -15.78 2.46 -5.96
N ASN A 75 -16.62 1.41 -5.99
CA ASN A 75 -17.46 1.04 -7.13
C ASN A 75 -18.94 1.25 -6.80
N GLN A 76 -19.81 1.04 -7.80
CA GLN A 76 -21.25 1.20 -7.65
C GLN A 76 -21.88 0.15 -6.72
N ASP A 77 -21.25 -1.01 -6.57
CA ASP A 77 -21.80 -2.14 -5.83
C ASP A 77 -21.16 -2.30 -4.45
N GLU A 78 -19.85 -2.03 -4.36
CA GLU A 78 -19.06 -2.23 -3.15
C GLU A 78 -17.97 -1.17 -2.95
N MET A 79 -17.61 -0.97 -1.69
CA MET A 79 -16.42 -0.27 -1.23
C MET A 79 -15.40 -1.31 -0.76
N ARG A 80 -14.25 -1.40 -1.42
CA ARG A 80 -13.13 -2.24 -0.97
C ARG A 80 -12.03 -1.38 -0.41
N ILE A 81 -11.61 -1.69 0.81
CA ILE A 81 -10.56 -0.97 1.52
C ILE A 81 -9.53 -1.98 2.02
N ARG A 82 -8.30 -1.77 1.59
CA ARG A 82 -7.11 -2.42 2.13
C ARG A 82 -6.21 -1.38 2.75
N LEU A 83 -6.18 -1.37 4.08
CA LEU A 83 -5.29 -0.58 4.91
C LEU A 83 -4.36 -1.54 5.67
N PRO A 84 -3.24 -1.99 5.07
CA PRO A 84 -2.35 -2.96 5.68
C PRO A 84 -1.76 -2.47 7.02
N LYS A 85 -1.53 -1.16 7.17
CA LYS A 85 -1.05 -0.57 8.44
C LYS A 85 -2.06 -0.62 9.58
N GLN A 86 -3.35 -0.80 9.27
CA GLN A 86 -4.44 -0.84 10.25
C GLN A 86 -5.06 -2.24 10.35
N HIS A 87 -4.51 -3.25 9.65
CA HIS A 87 -5.08 -4.60 9.55
C HIS A 87 -6.55 -4.63 9.09
N ILE A 88 -6.97 -3.61 8.33
CA ILE A 88 -8.31 -3.55 7.76
C ILE A 88 -8.20 -4.03 6.31
N ASP A 89 -8.67 -5.26 6.05
CA ASP A 89 -8.98 -5.78 4.72
C ASP A 89 -10.48 -6.08 4.71
N GLY A 90 -11.26 -5.20 4.08
CA GLY A 90 -12.71 -5.26 4.13
C GLY A 90 -13.35 -4.81 2.82
N SER A 91 -14.42 -5.51 2.45
CA SER A 91 -15.34 -5.12 1.40
C SER A 91 -16.71 -4.88 2.02
N VAL A 92 -17.28 -3.70 1.81
CA VAL A 92 -18.63 -3.35 2.26
C VAL A 92 -19.50 -3.13 1.03
N LEU A 93 -20.57 -3.90 0.90
CA LEU A 93 -21.59 -3.71 -0.13
C LEU A 93 -22.44 -2.50 0.24
N TRP A 94 -22.76 -1.62 -0.71
CA TRP A 94 -23.52 -0.41 -0.42
C TRP A 94 -24.95 -0.70 0.07
N GLU A 95 -25.52 -1.83 -0.34
CA GLU A 95 -26.88 -2.25 0.05
C GLU A 95 -27.03 -2.52 1.55
N THR A 96 -25.93 -2.81 2.24
CA THR A 96 -25.94 -3.08 3.69
C THR A 96 -25.60 -1.84 4.51
N VAL A 97 -25.22 -0.72 3.87
CA VAL A 97 -24.86 0.53 4.52
C VAL A 97 -26.12 1.34 4.78
N THR A 98 -26.41 1.59 6.06
CA THR A 98 -27.58 2.37 6.48
C THR A 98 -27.25 3.84 6.70
N GLU A 99 -26.01 4.17 7.09
CA GLU A 99 -25.58 5.55 7.32
C GLU A 99 -24.07 5.70 7.09
N LEU A 100 -23.67 6.86 6.55
CA LEU A 100 -22.27 7.24 6.37
C LEU A 100 -21.93 8.50 7.18
N GLY A 101 -21.01 8.37 8.13
CA GLY A 101 -20.40 9.49 8.83
C GLY A 101 -19.06 9.88 8.20
N ILE A 102 -18.92 11.14 7.81
CA ILE A 102 -17.70 11.70 7.22
C ILE A 102 -17.02 12.58 8.27
N GLY A 103 -15.91 12.10 8.84
CA GLY A 103 -15.05 12.87 9.73
C GLY A 103 -13.93 13.60 9.00
N LEU A 104 -13.10 14.35 9.74
CA LEU A 104 -11.96 15.07 9.15
C LEU A 104 -10.95 14.09 8.53
N SER A 105 -10.52 13.08 9.30
CA SER A 105 -9.53 12.09 8.91
C SER A 105 -10.02 10.65 9.08
N TYR A 106 -11.31 10.44 9.29
CA TYR A 106 -11.89 9.11 9.47
C TYR A 106 -13.27 9.03 8.82
N LEU A 107 -13.71 7.82 8.51
CA LEU A 107 -15.05 7.51 8.03
C LEU A 107 -15.69 6.52 9.00
N THR A 108 -16.99 6.67 9.23
CA THR A 108 -17.79 5.64 9.90
C THR A 108 -18.87 5.14 8.96
N LEU A 109 -18.85 3.83 8.69
CA LEU A 109 -19.92 3.14 7.95
C LEU A 109 -20.75 2.37 8.96
N THR A 110 -22.02 2.72 9.08
CA THR A 110 -23.00 1.97 9.86
C THR A 110 -23.66 0.97 8.93
N THR A 111 -23.57 -0.33 9.23
CA THR A 111 -24.29 -1.39 8.51
C THR A 111 -25.33 -2.06 9.39
N THR A 112 -26.15 -2.94 8.81
CA THR A 112 -27.15 -3.79 9.50
C THR A 112 -26.55 -4.83 10.46
N GLY A 113 -25.67 -4.40 11.36
CA GLY A 113 -25.11 -5.23 12.43
C GLY A 113 -23.79 -4.72 13.02
N THR A 114 -23.05 -3.87 12.30
CA THR A 114 -21.71 -3.42 12.72
C THR A 114 -21.40 -1.98 12.29
N ASN A 115 -20.65 -1.27 13.15
CA ASN A 115 -20.11 0.05 12.83
C ASN A 115 -18.63 -0.08 12.48
N TYR A 116 -18.28 0.22 11.24
CA TYR A 116 -16.89 0.23 10.79
C TYR A 116 -16.34 1.64 10.89
N LYS A 117 -15.34 1.84 11.75
CA LYS A 117 -14.55 3.07 11.79
C LYS A 117 -13.26 2.87 11.01
N ILE A 118 -13.09 3.63 9.93
CA ILE A 118 -11.93 3.59 9.06
C ILE A 118 -11.14 4.88 9.27
N ASP A 119 -9.88 4.76 9.69
CA ASP A 119 -9.01 5.92 9.86
C ASP A 119 -8.23 6.18 8.56
N LEU A 120 -8.44 7.37 8.01
CA LEU A 120 -7.85 7.89 6.79
C LEU A 120 -6.72 8.90 7.06
N GLY A 121 -6.28 9.08 8.31
CA GLY A 121 -5.26 10.08 8.68
C GLY A 121 -3.92 9.93 7.96
N ASN A 122 -3.61 8.73 7.47
CA ASN A 122 -2.38 8.46 6.72
C ASN A 122 -2.49 8.75 5.20
N LEU A 123 -3.65 9.17 4.70
CA LEU A 123 -3.81 9.51 3.28
C LEU A 123 -3.32 10.92 2.98
N LYS A 124 -2.87 11.12 1.74
CA LYS A 124 -2.63 12.48 1.24
C LYS A 124 -3.95 13.25 1.20
N TYR A 125 -3.90 14.55 1.52
CA TYR A 125 -5.07 15.42 1.54
C TYR A 125 -5.86 15.43 0.23
N ASN A 126 -5.20 15.42 -0.93
CA ASN A 126 -5.87 15.37 -2.23
C ASN A 126 -6.64 14.07 -2.46
N ASP A 127 -6.10 12.95 -1.99
CA ASP A 127 -6.73 11.63 -2.12
C ASP A 127 -7.91 11.50 -1.14
N LEU A 128 -7.76 12.05 0.07
CA LEU A 128 -8.85 12.19 1.04
C LEU A 128 -10.02 13.00 0.46
N LYS A 129 -9.73 14.14 -0.19
CA LYS A 129 -10.75 14.97 -0.85
C LYS A 129 -11.49 14.20 -1.94
N ARG A 130 -10.76 13.43 -2.76
CA ARG A 130 -11.34 12.59 -3.82
C ARG A 130 -12.25 11.49 -3.26
N ILE A 131 -11.80 10.79 -2.20
CA ILE A 131 -12.60 9.76 -1.54
C ILE A 131 -13.91 10.36 -0.99
N LYS A 132 -13.83 11.47 -0.24
CA LYS A 132 -15.02 12.13 0.31
C LYS A 132 -16.00 12.56 -0.77
N SER A 133 -15.51 13.19 -1.83
CA SER A 133 -16.35 13.60 -2.96
C SER A 133 -17.07 12.41 -3.61
N LYS A 134 -16.37 11.27 -3.76
CA LYS A 134 -16.95 10.08 -4.38
C LYS A 134 -17.96 9.39 -3.46
N LEU A 135 -17.69 9.37 -2.16
CA LEU A 135 -18.62 8.85 -1.17
C LEU A 135 -19.94 9.62 -1.17
N ILE A 136 -19.87 10.96 -1.25
CA ILE A 136 -21.07 11.81 -1.36
C ILE A 136 -21.85 11.47 -2.63
N GLU A 137 -21.19 11.35 -3.79
CA GLU A 137 -21.83 10.96 -5.06
C GLU A 137 -22.55 9.60 -4.96
N VAL A 138 -21.92 8.60 -4.33
CA VAL A 138 -22.55 7.28 -4.14
C VAL A 138 -23.73 7.35 -3.17
N CYS A 139 -23.62 8.12 -2.08
CA CYS A 139 -24.70 8.28 -1.11
C CYS A 139 -25.90 9.03 -1.70
N GLU A 140 -25.66 10.07 -2.50
CA GLU A 140 -26.71 10.78 -3.24
C GLU A 140 -27.40 9.84 -4.24
N ALA A 141 -26.64 9.05 -4.99
CA ALA A 141 -27.19 8.15 -5.99
C ALA A 141 -28.00 6.98 -5.39
N LYS A 142 -27.61 6.48 -4.21
CA LYS A 142 -28.31 5.38 -3.52
C LYS A 142 -29.27 5.85 -2.42
N SER A 143 -29.43 7.16 -2.24
CA SER A 143 -30.25 7.77 -1.17
C SER A 143 -29.87 7.29 0.24
N ILE A 144 -28.57 7.08 0.48
CA ILE A 144 -28.04 6.71 1.80
C ILE A 144 -27.86 8.01 2.61
N PRO A 145 -28.35 8.11 3.86
CA PRO A 145 -28.13 9.27 4.69
C PRO A 145 -26.64 9.43 5.02
N PHE A 146 -26.14 10.64 4.86
CA PHE A 146 -24.75 10.99 5.16
C PHE A 146 -24.67 12.28 5.98
N GLY A 147 -23.70 12.34 6.90
CA GLY A 147 -23.53 13.46 7.81
C GLY A 147 -22.05 13.73 8.13
N ASN A 148 -21.77 14.97 8.55
CA ASN A 148 -20.45 15.36 9.04
C ASN A 148 -20.38 15.09 10.54
N ILE A 149 -19.29 14.46 11.01
CA ILE A 149 -19.09 14.03 12.41
C ILE A 149 -17.72 14.43 12.98
#